data_AF-B2G4X8-F1
#
_entry.id   AF-B2G4X8-F1
#
_cell.length_a   1.000
_cell.length_b   1.000
_cell.length_c   1.000
_cell.angle_alpha   90.00
_cell.angle_beta   90.00
_cell.angle_gamma   90.00
#
_symmetry.space_group_name_H-M   'P 1'
#
loop_
_entity.id
_entity.type
_entity.pdbx_description
1 polymer ?
#
loop_
_entity_poly.entity_id
_entity_poly.type
_entity_poly.pdbx_seq_one_letter_code
_entity_poly.pdbx_strand_id
1 'polypeptide(L)'
;MIAEKWAAKVDELEAKVSQEEAIFAAKGKQPNETLKTARAHVDWMRATEICVVVSQEQGEVAEFKKWTNHRDEPLNIEQHREKMVKRNLEEDFKKPENPFRVAIVCAMWLTGFDVKSLATMYLDKPMQGHTLMQAIARVNRVGGGKKHGLVIDYNGMLKSLRKALATFAQGDRNGTGKGDEEEDTVRDDSVALAEYANSLLQARHYLESLGVDLDAVIAAKGF
;
A
#
# COMPACT_ATOMS: atom_id res chain seq x y z
N MET A 1 -14.85 -3.10 9.33
CA MET A 1 -14.33 -1.80 8.82
C MET A 1 -12.82 -1.69 9.05
N ILE A 2 -12.08 -0.89 8.27
CA ILE A 2 -10.61 -0.74 8.44
C ILE A 2 -10.26 -0.26 9.85
N ALA A 3 -11.00 0.70 10.40
CA ALA A 3 -10.76 1.20 11.76
C ALA A 3 -10.96 0.13 12.84
N GLU A 4 -11.97 -0.74 12.69
CA GLU A 4 -12.19 -1.87 13.62
C GLU A 4 -11.05 -2.89 13.54
N LYS A 5 -10.62 -3.25 12.33
CA LYS A 5 -9.48 -4.16 12.13
C LYS A 5 -8.17 -3.55 12.65
N TRP A 6 -7.99 -2.25 12.48
CA TRP A 6 -6.86 -1.51 13.02
C TRP A 6 -6.88 -1.53 14.55
N ALA A 7 -8.00 -1.18 15.18
CA ALA A 7 -8.17 -1.21 16.63
C ALA A 7 -7.92 -2.62 17.19
N ALA A 8 -8.53 -3.65 16.60
CA ALA A 8 -8.30 -5.03 17.00
C ALA A 8 -6.83 -5.44 16.88
N LYS A 9 -6.12 -4.98 15.84
CA LYS A 9 -4.70 -5.26 15.69
C LYS A 9 -3.85 -4.54 16.73
N VAL A 10 -4.18 -3.29 17.04
CA VAL A 10 -3.51 -2.51 18.09
C VAL A 10 -3.70 -3.20 19.43
N ASP A 11 -4.92 -3.65 19.77
CA ASP A 11 -5.20 -4.33 21.03
C ASP A 11 -4.52 -5.69 21.14
N GLU A 12 -4.41 -6.44 20.04
CA GLU A 12 -3.60 -7.68 19.99
C GLU A 12 -2.12 -7.40 20.30
N LEU A 13 -1.54 -6.34 19.72
CA LEU A 13 -0.14 -5.98 19.94
C LEU A 13 0.07 -5.42 21.35
N GLU A 14 -0.85 -4.60 21.84
CA GLU A 14 -0.88 -4.06 23.19
C GLU A 14 -0.83 -5.18 24.24
N ALA A 15 -1.67 -6.21 24.07
CA ALA A 15 -1.70 -7.35 24.97
C ALA A 15 -0.35 -8.09 24.99
N LYS A 16 0.27 -8.30 23.83
CA LYS A 16 1.58 -8.94 23.72
C LYS A 16 2.69 -8.13 24.41
N VAL A 17 2.75 -6.83 24.12
CA VAL A 17 3.75 -5.93 24.71
C VAL A 17 3.57 -5.84 26.22
N SER A 18 2.34 -5.67 26.70
CA SER A 18 2.03 -5.57 28.13
C SER A 18 2.36 -6.86 28.89
N GLN A 19 2.12 -8.03 28.28
CA GLN A 19 2.50 -9.31 28.87
C GLN A 19 4.02 -9.42 29.03
N GLU A 20 4.78 -9.01 28.03
CA GLU A 20 6.24 -9.04 28.10
C GLU A 20 6.78 -8.02 29.13
N GLU A 21 6.23 -6.81 29.17
CA GLU A 21 6.56 -5.81 30.20
C GLU A 21 6.30 -6.33 31.62
N ALA A 22 5.19 -7.04 31.84
CA ALA A 22 4.90 -7.66 33.13
C ALA A 22 5.93 -8.73 33.51
N ILE A 23 6.45 -9.52 32.55
CA ILE A 23 7.52 -10.50 32.79
C ILE A 23 8.82 -9.80 33.21
N PHE A 24 9.17 -8.67 32.59
CA PHE A 24 10.34 -7.88 32.97
C PHE A 24 10.16 -7.27 34.36
N ALA A 25 9.00 -6.67 34.63
CA ALA A 25 8.66 -6.08 35.92
C ALA A 25 8.70 -7.10 37.06
N ALA A 26 8.12 -8.29 36.85
CA ALA A 26 8.15 -9.39 37.82
C ALA A 26 9.58 -9.88 38.14
N LYS A 27 10.51 -9.71 37.20
CA LYS A 27 11.94 -10.02 37.39
C LYS A 27 12.74 -8.83 37.95
N GLY A 28 12.10 -7.69 38.22
CA GLY A 28 12.77 -6.45 38.64
C GLY A 28 13.72 -5.89 37.59
N LYS A 29 13.53 -6.23 36.31
CA LYS A 29 14.38 -5.81 35.19
C LYS A 29 13.72 -4.71 34.38
N GLN A 30 14.54 -3.84 33.81
CA GLN A 30 14.08 -2.84 32.84
C GLN A 30 13.81 -3.47 31.48
N PRO A 31 12.80 -3.00 30.72
CA PRO A 31 12.56 -3.39 29.33
C PRO A 31 13.82 -3.24 28.46
N ASN A 32 14.09 -4.22 27.60
CA ASN A 32 15.14 -4.11 26.59
C ASN A 32 14.72 -3.16 25.45
N GLU A 33 15.66 -2.82 24.55
CA GLU A 33 15.39 -1.90 23.44
C GLU A 33 14.32 -2.42 22.47
N THR A 34 14.24 -3.74 22.27
CA THR A 34 13.21 -4.36 21.43
C THR A 34 11.82 -4.12 22.00
N LEU A 35 11.62 -4.31 23.31
CA LEU A 35 10.35 -4.12 23.99
C LEU A 35 9.95 -2.64 24.03
N LYS A 36 10.91 -1.73 24.25
CA LYS A 36 10.67 -0.28 24.14
C LYS A 36 10.23 0.12 22.73
N THR A 37 10.89 -0.44 21.71
CA THR A 37 10.52 -0.20 20.30
C THR A 37 9.12 -0.73 19.99
N ALA A 38 8.78 -1.92 20.50
CA ALA A 38 7.45 -2.50 20.33
C ALA A 38 6.36 -1.66 21.01
N ARG A 39 6.60 -1.18 22.24
CA ARG A 39 5.72 -0.23 22.95
C ARG A 39 5.52 1.05 22.17
N ALA A 40 6.60 1.70 21.74
CA ALA A 40 6.52 2.91 20.92
C ALA A 40 5.76 2.69 19.61
N HIS A 41 5.90 1.50 18.99
CA HIS A 41 5.14 1.13 17.80
C HIS A 41 3.65 0.99 18.09
N VAL A 42 3.25 0.35 19.21
CA VAL A 42 1.84 0.25 19.61
C VAL A 42 1.25 1.63 19.89
N ASP A 43 1.96 2.49 20.62
CA ASP A 43 1.53 3.87 20.90
C ASP A 43 1.37 4.67 19.61
N TRP A 44 2.32 4.51 18.68
CA TRP A 44 2.24 5.10 17.34
C TRP A 44 1.01 4.59 16.58
N MET A 45 0.75 3.29 16.56
CA MET A 45 -0.43 2.75 15.88
C MET A 45 -1.72 3.24 16.53
N ARG A 46 -1.79 3.30 17.87
CA ARG A 46 -2.95 3.77 18.63
C ARG A 46 -3.25 5.24 18.37
N ALA A 47 -2.21 6.07 18.27
CA ALA A 47 -2.35 7.48 17.94
C ALA A 47 -2.71 7.75 16.47
N THR A 48 -2.66 6.74 15.59
CA THR A 48 -2.85 6.96 14.16
C THR A 48 -4.27 7.40 13.83
N GLU A 49 -4.37 8.54 13.18
CA GLU A 49 -5.61 9.12 12.69
C GLU A 49 -5.75 8.91 11.18
N ILE A 50 -6.97 8.54 10.77
CA ILE A 50 -7.40 8.40 9.38
C ILE A 50 -8.39 9.52 9.08
N CYS A 51 -8.15 10.31 8.03
CA CYS A 51 -9.05 11.39 7.61
C CYS A 51 -9.48 11.21 6.15
N VAL A 52 -10.73 11.60 5.87
CA VAL A 52 -11.27 11.72 4.52
C VAL A 52 -11.04 13.15 4.03
N VAL A 53 -10.47 13.31 2.84
CA VAL A 53 -10.21 14.60 2.19
C VAL A 53 -10.81 14.57 0.79
N VAL A 54 -11.98 15.18 0.65
CA VAL A 54 -12.76 15.21 -0.59
C VAL A 54 -13.34 16.59 -0.82
N SER A 55 -13.58 16.96 -2.09
CA SER A 55 -14.14 18.26 -2.45
C SER A 55 -15.48 18.49 -1.77
N GLN A 56 -15.78 19.74 -1.46
CA GLN A 56 -17.05 20.17 -0.87
C GLN A 56 -18.04 20.58 -1.96
N GLU A 57 -19.29 20.16 -1.83
CA GLU A 57 -20.38 20.58 -2.72
C GLU A 57 -21.56 21.17 -1.93
N GLN A 58 -22.30 22.08 -2.55
CA GLN A 58 -23.44 22.73 -1.90
C GLN A 58 -24.58 21.72 -1.69
N GLY A 59 -25.07 21.59 -0.45
CA GLY A 59 -26.17 20.69 -0.13
C GLY A 59 -25.79 19.22 0.03
N GLU A 60 -24.50 18.87 -0.08
CA GLU A 60 -23.99 17.50 -0.01
C GLU A 60 -24.42 16.77 1.27
N VAL A 61 -24.55 17.46 2.41
CA VAL A 61 -24.92 16.81 3.68
C VAL A 61 -26.30 16.15 3.58
N ALA A 62 -27.25 16.80 2.92
CA ALA A 62 -28.58 16.24 2.71
C ALA A 62 -28.56 15.12 1.65
N GLU A 63 -27.61 15.16 0.72
CA GLU A 63 -27.41 14.12 -0.29
C GLU A 63 -26.79 12.86 0.30
N PHE A 64 -25.67 12.98 1.03
CA PHE A 64 -25.02 11.86 1.71
C PHE A 64 -25.97 11.14 2.68
N LYS A 65 -26.87 11.86 3.36
CA LYS A 65 -27.89 11.26 4.25
C LYS A 65 -28.89 10.35 3.51
N LYS A 66 -29.03 10.49 2.19
CA LYS A 66 -29.88 9.60 1.36
C LYS A 66 -29.14 8.33 0.94
N TRP A 67 -27.83 8.30 1.09
CA TRP A 67 -26.99 7.20 0.63
C TRP A 67 -26.64 6.26 1.78
N THR A 68 -26.45 4.99 1.43
CA THR A 68 -25.95 3.96 2.32
C THR A 68 -24.63 3.39 1.80
N ASN A 69 -23.81 2.85 2.69
CA ASN A 69 -22.64 2.08 2.28
C ASN A 69 -23.03 0.66 1.83
N HIS A 70 -22.04 -0.15 1.46
CA HIS A 70 -22.21 -1.55 1.04
C HIS A 70 -22.77 -2.50 2.11
N ARG A 71 -23.05 -2.00 3.32
CA ARG A 71 -23.69 -2.74 4.43
C ARG A 71 -25.05 -2.14 4.81
N ASP A 72 -25.62 -1.29 3.93
CA ASP A 72 -26.88 -0.59 4.16
C ASP A 72 -26.88 0.40 5.35
N GLU A 73 -25.69 0.83 5.80
CA GLU A 73 -25.55 1.82 6.87
C GLU A 73 -25.56 3.24 6.29
N PRO A 74 -26.26 4.21 6.92
CA PRO A 74 -26.33 5.58 6.43
C PRO A 74 -24.97 6.28 6.44
N LEU A 75 -24.69 7.06 5.40
CA LEU A 75 -23.44 7.84 5.33
C LEU A 75 -23.54 9.14 6.14
N ASN A 76 -22.44 9.49 6.83
CA ASN A 76 -22.31 10.75 7.56
C ASN A 76 -21.00 11.47 7.18
N ILE A 77 -21.11 12.51 6.36
CA ILE A 77 -19.96 13.32 5.93
C ILE A 77 -19.62 14.45 6.91
N GLU A 78 -20.53 14.83 7.82
CA GLU A 78 -20.41 16.02 8.68
C GLU A 78 -19.15 15.98 9.54
N GLN A 79 -18.85 14.82 10.15
CA GLN A 79 -17.66 14.64 11.00
C GLN A 79 -16.36 14.85 10.20
N HIS A 80 -16.33 14.43 8.94
CA HIS A 80 -15.17 14.64 8.08
C HIS A 80 -15.06 16.10 7.64
N ARG A 81 -16.19 16.77 7.37
CA ARG A 81 -16.23 18.20 7.04
C ARG A 81 -15.74 19.06 8.18
N GLU A 82 -16.14 18.75 9.41
CA GLU A 82 -15.66 19.47 10.58
C GLU A 82 -14.13 19.45 10.65
N LYS A 83 -13.49 18.30 10.43
CA LYS A 83 -12.02 18.20 10.38
C LYS A 83 -11.43 18.99 9.21
N MET A 84 -12.00 18.87 8.01
CA MET A 84 -11.52 19.58 6.81
C MET A 84 -11.62 21.11 6.93
N VAL A 85 -12.64 21.61 7.62
CA VAL A 85 -12.87 23.06 7.79
C VAL A 85 -12.05 23.63 8.95
N LYS A 86 -11.94 22.90 10.08
CA LYS A 86 -11.29 23.41 11.29
C LYS A 86 -9.77 23.23 11.31
N ARG A 87 -9.22 22.31 10.51
CA ARG A 87 -7.79 21.97 10.50
C ARG A 87 -7.18 22.21 9.14
N ASN A 88 -5.88 22.50 9.13
CA ASN A 88 -5.09 22.45 7.90
C ASN A 88 -4.57 21.02 7.70
N LEU A 89 -5.40 20.17 7.08
CA LEU A 89 -5.07 18.75 6.90
C LEU A 89 -3.83 18.53 6.03
N GLU A 90 -3.56 19.42 5.08
CA GLU A 90 -2.35 19.32 4.25
C GLU A 90 -1.08 19.51 5.09
N GLU A 91 -1.04 20.53 5.95
CA GLU A 91 0.10 20.77 6.82
C GLU A 91 0.19 19.75 7.97
N ASP A 92 -0.94 19.26 8.46
CA ASP A 92 -0.97 18.20 9.47
C ASP A 92 -0.35 16.91 8.91
N PHE A 93 -0.69 16.52 7.68
CA PHE A 93 -0.19 15.28 7.07
C PHE A 93 1.30 15.34 6.74
N LYS A 94 1.86 16.53 6.50
CA LYS A 94 3.30 16.71 6.24
C LYS A 94 4.16 16.56 7.49
N LYS A 95 3.59 16.71 8.70
CA LYS A 95 4.32 16.70 9.97
C LYS A 95 4.51 15.25 10.47
N PRO A 96 5.76 14.75 10.63
CA PRO A 96 6.00 13.38 11.08
C PRO A 96 5.41 13.04 12.45
N GLU A 97 5.33 14.03 13.34
CA GLU A 97 4.85 13.90 14.71
C GLU A 97 3.32 13.91 14.79
N ASN A 98 2.65 14.35 13.72
CA ASN A 98 1.19 14.42 13.70
C ASN A 98 0.58 13.01 13.68
N PRO A 99 -0.52 12.78 14.41
CA PRO A 99 -1.25 11.51 14.36
C PRO A 99 -1.87 11.21 12.98
N PHE A 100 -2.16 12.23 12.16
CA PHE A 100 -2.79 12.07 10.85
C PHE A 100 -1.83 11.45 9.83
N ARG A 101 -2.00 10.14 9.59
CA ARG A 101 -1.04 9.33 8.80
C ARG A 101 -1.68 8.60 7.62
N VAL A 102 -3.02 8.53 7.56
CA VAL A 102 -3.73 7.90 6.43
C VAL A 102 -4.79 8.86 5.91
N ALA A 103 -4.60 9.33 4.68
CA ALA A 103 -5.56 10.16 3.98
C ALA A 103 -6.36 9.32 2.96
N ILE A 104 -7.68 9.42 3.01
CA ILE A 104 -8.59 8.84 2.03
C ILE A 104 -9.04 9.97 1.09
N VAL A 105 -8.72 9.86 -0.19
CA VAL A 105 -8.96 10.92 -1.18
C VAL A 105 -9.62 10.38 -2.45
N CYS A 106 -10.41 11.21 -3.14
CA CYS A 106 -11.02 10.85 -4.44
C CYS A 106 -10.36 11.55 -5.65
N ALA A 107 -10.07 12.83 -5.52
CA ALA A 107 -9.50 13.67 -6.56
C ALA A 107 -8.56 14.72 -5.96
N MET A 108 -8.88 15.22 -4.77
CA MET A 108 -7.98 16.04 -3.99
C MET A 108 -6.64 15.31 -3.77
N TRP A 109 -5.56 16.08 -3.76
CA TRP A 109 -4.20 15.62 -3.49
C TRP A 109 -3.59 14.63 -4.49
N LEU A 110 -4.30 14.23 -5.54
CA LEU A 110 -3.71 13.52 -6.68
C LEU A 110 -2.82 14.46 -7.52
N THR A 111 -3.14 15.76 -7.52
CA THR A 111 -2.35 16.82 -8.16
C THR A 111 -1.95 17.88 -7.13
N GLY A 112 -0.78 18.50 -7.31
CA GLY A 112 -0.31 19.63 -6.49
C GLY A 112 0.29 19.24 -5.14
N PHE A 113 -0.29 18.29 -4.41
CA PHE A 113 0.14 17.92 -3.06
C PHE A 113 1.52 17.25 -3.00
N ASP A 114 2.44 17.78 -2.18
CA ASP A 114 3.80 17.27 -2.00
C ASP A 114 4.10 16.83 -0.57
N VAL A 115 4.42 15.54 -0.41
CA VAL A 115 4.83 14.96 0.87
C VAL A 115 5.98 14.00 0.63
N LYS A 116 7.19 14.40 1.03
CA LYS A 116 8.39 13.56 0.87
C LYS A 116 8.32 12.26 1.68
N SER A 117 7.64 12.26 2.82
CA SER A 117 7.45 11.08 3.68
C SER A 117 6.39 10.09 3.16
N LEU A 118 5.62 10.43 2.10
CA LEU A 118 4.61 9.53 1.55
C LEU A 118 5.27 8.29 0.95
N ALA A 119 5.16 7.15 1.63
CA ALA A 119 5.81 5.90 1.24
C ALA A 119 4.88 4.90 0.56
N THR A 120 3.57 4.97 0.82
CA THR A 120 2.60 3.98 0.34
C THR A 120 1.35 4.65 -0.22
N MET A 121 0.87 4.19 -1.37
CA MET A 121 -0.39 4.60 -1.98
C MET A 121 -1.24 3.39 -2.33
N TYR A 122 -2.51 3.44 -1.93
CA TYR A 122 -3.51 2.44 -2.28
C TYR A 122 -4.39 2.99 -3.39
N LEU A 123 -4.57 2.23 -4.46
CA LEU A 123 -5.31 2.66 -5.64
C LEU A 123 -6.58 1.84 -5.79
N ASP A 124 -7.70 2.49 -5.48
CA ASP A 124 -9.06 1.96 -5.67
C ASP A 124 -9.88 2.84 -6.63
N LYS A 125 -9.22 3.39 -7.65
CA LYS A 125 -9.86 4.21 -8.68
C LYS A 125 -9.20 3.91 -10.03
N PRO A 126 -9.98 3.56 -11.06
CA PRO A 126 -9.46 3.42 -12.42
C PRO A 126 -8.79 4.72 -12.88
N MET A 127 -7.50 4.64 -13.21
CA MET A 127 -6.67 5.74 -13.70
C MET A 127 -5.77 5.24 -14.83
N GLN A 128 -5.49 6.11 -15.79
CA GLN A 128 -4.70 5.76 -16.98
C GLN A 128 -3.78 6.92 -17.38
N GLY A 129 -2.76 6.60 -18.18
CA GLY A 129 -1.87 7.58 -18.80
C GLY A 129 -1.23 8.55 -17.79
N HIS A 130 -1.30 9.84 -18.10
CA HIS A 130 -0.64 10.89 -17.32
C HIS A 130 -1.12 10.98 -15.86
N THR A 131 -2.41 10.76 -15.58
CA THR A 131 -2.95 10.84 -14.21
C THR A 131 -2.36 9.76 -13.31
N LEU A 132 -2.21 8.54 -13.84
CA LEU A 132 -1.58 7.42 -13.12
C LEU A 132 -0.10 7.69 -12.85
N MET A 133 0.63 8.19 -13.86
CA MET A 133 2.04 8.56 -13.74
C MET A 133 2.26 9.67 -12.71
N GLN A 134 1.39 10.69 -12.71
CA GLN A 134 1.45 11.76 -11.72
C GLN A 134 1.22 11.25 -10.30
N ALA A 135 0.24 10.36 -10.09
CA ALA A 135 -0.04 9.76 -8.79
C ALA A 135 1.15 8.93 -8.26
N ILE A 136 1.71 8.06 -9.11
CA ILE A 136 2.84 7.19 -8.73
C ILE A 136 4.11 7.99 -8.44
N ALA A 137 4.39 9.02 -9.23
CA ALA A 137 5.53 9.90 -9.00
C ALA A 137 5.49 10.58 -7.62
N ARG A 138 4.31 10.75 -7.00
CA ARG A 138 4.20 11.32 -5.63
C ARG A 138 4.80 10.39 -4.58
N VAL A 139 4.56 9.09 -4.70
CA VAL A 139 5.06 8.09 -3.74
C VAL A 139 6.59 7.94 -3.86
N ASN A 140 7.14 8.18 -5.05
CA ASN A 140 8.57 7.99 -5.32
C ASN A 140 9.47 9.20 -5.00
N ARG A 141 8.96 10.23 -4.30
CA ARG A 141 9.78 11.41 -3.95
C ARG A 141 10.80 11.10 -2.87
N VAL A 142 12.09 11.35 -3.09
CA VAL A 142 13.12 11.06 -2.09
C VAL A 142 12.90 11.85 -0.79
N GLY A 143 12.83 11.13 0.34
CA GLY A 143 12.79 11.72 1.68
C GLY A 143 12.23 10.77 2.74
N GLY A 144 12.37 11.14 4.02
CA GLY A 144 11.89 10.34 5.16
C GLY A 144 12.58 8.98 5.33
N GLY A 145 13.80 8.81 4.81
CA GLY A 145 14.56 7.56 4.92
C GLY A 145 14.00 6.38 4.11
N LYS A 146 12.97 6.60 3.28
CA LYS A 146 12.37 5.53 2.47
C LYS A 146 13.28 5.09 1.33
N LYS A 147 13.31 3.78 1.06
CA LYS A 147 14.10 3.18 -0.03
C LYS A 147 13.38 3.19 -1.38
N HIS A 148 12.06 3.11 -1.36
CA HIS A 148 11.20 3.09 -2.54
C HIS A 148 9.78 3.55 -2.15
N GLY A 149 8.98 3.91 -3.15
CA GLY A 149 7.54 4.07 -3.00
C GLY A 149 6.81 2.75 -3.25
N LEU A 150 5.82 2.43 -2.41
CA LEU A 150 4.96 1.26 -2.54
C LEU A 150 3.60 1.66 -3.11
N VAL A 151 3.18 1.02 -4.19
CA VAL A 151 1.86 1.21 -4.79
C VAL A 151 1.10 -0.11 -4.70
N ILE A 152 -0.09 -0.08 -4.10
CA ILE A 152 -0.97 -1.24 -3.95
C ILE A 152 -2.19 -0.98 -4.83
N ASP A 153 -2.34 -1.79 -5.87
CA ASP A 153 -3.35 -1.61 -6.92
C ASP A 153 -4.43 -2.69 -6.83
N TYR A 154 -5.67 -2.26 -6.57
CA TYR A 154 -6.84 -3.14 -6.51
C TYR A 154 -7.60 -3.24 -7.84
N ASN A 155 -7.26 -2.42 -8.84
CA ASN A 155 -7.99 -2.30 -10.11
C ASN A 155 -7.26 -2.96 -11.30
N GLY A 156 -6.07 -3.54 -11.08
CA GLY A 156 -5.30 -4.17 -12.17
C GLY A 156 -4.71 -3.16 -13.17
N MET A 157 -4.44 -1.95 -12.73
CA MET A 157 -3.80 -0.87 -13.48
C MET A 157 -2.32 -1.12 -13.81
N LEU A 158 -1.71 -2.21 -13.36
CA LEU A 158 -0.32 -2.55 -13.70
C LEU A 158 -0.04 -2.51 -15.22
N LYS A 159 -0.98 -2.99 -16.05
CA LYS A 159 -0.87 -2.93 -17.52
C LYS A 159 -0.88 -1.48 -18.02
N SER A 160 -1.82 -0.67 -17.54
CA SER A 160 -1.91 0.77 -17.84
C SER A 160 -0.67 1.53 -17.39
N LEU A 161 -0.08 1.15 -16.25
CA LEU A 161 1.14 1.71 -15.72
C LEU A 161 2.33 1.41 -16.63
N ARG A 162 2.51 0.14 -17.03
CA ARG A 162 3.62 -0.25 -17.92
C ARG A 162 3.51 0.41 -19.28
N LYS A 163 2.30 0.45 -19.87
CA LYS A 163 2.05 1.19 -21.10
C LYS A 163 2.42 2.68 -20.94
N ALA A 164 1.98 3.31 -19.86
CA ALA A 164 2.34 4.71 -19.59
C ALA A 164 3.86 4.90 -19.40
N LEU A 165 4.52 4.02 -18.64
CA LEU A 165 5.97 4.06 -18.45
C LEU A 165 6.74 3.87 -19.76
N ALA A 166 6.29 2.97 -20.64
CA ALA A 166 6.90 2.76 -21.96
C ALA A 166 6.81 4.04 -22.81
N THR A 167 5.63 4.67 -22.88
CA THR A 167 5.47 5.96 -23.57
C THR A 167 6.37 7.05 -22.98
N PHE A 168 6.51 7.12 -21.66
CA PHE A 168 7.38 8.10 -20.99
C PHE A 168 8.87 7.83 -21.21
N ALA A 169 9.31 6.57 -21.17
CA ALA A 169 10.71 6.18 -21.37
C ALA A 169 11.16 6.37 -22.82
N GLN A 170 10.25 6.24 -23.78
CA GLN A 170 10.51 6.56 -25.19
C GLN A 170 10.66 8.07 -25.43
N GLY A 171 9.99 8.92 -24.63
CA GLY A 171 10.03 10.37 -24.76
C GLY A 171 11.39 11.04 -24.50
N ASP A 172 12.33 10.34 -23.88
CA ASP A 172 13.70 10.84 -23.61
C ASP A 172 14.76 10.28 -24.58
N ARG A 173 14.37 9.36 -25.50
CA ARG A 173 15.25 8.90 -26.58
C ARG A 173 14.97 9.75 -27.83
N ASN A 174 15.59 10.93 -27.84
CA ASN A 174 15.73 11.96 -28.89
C ASN A 174 15.21 11.65 -30.30
N GLY A 175 14.79 12.72 -30.99
CA GLY A 175 14.59 12.74 -32.45
C GLY A 175 15.57 11.83 -33.20
N THR A 176 15.02 11.13 -34.19
CA THR A 176 15.59 10.01 -34.97
C THR A 176 15.34 8.62 -34.38
N GLY A 177 14.19 8.03 -34.72
CA GLY A 177 13.96 6.60 -34.52
C GLY A 177 12.55 6.22 -34.91
N LYS A 178 12.40 5.53 -36.03
CA LYS A 178 11.15 4.90 -36.45
C LYS A 178 10.62 4.03 -35.30
N GLY A 179 9.29 4.02 -35.14
CA GLY A 179 8.60 3.33 -34.06
C GLY A 179 9.01 1.86 -33.94
N ASP A 180 9.57 1.55 -32.78
CA ASP A 180 9.49 0.20 -32.23
C ASP A 180 8.21 0.15 -31.39
N GLU A 181 7.44 -0.90 -31.59
CA GLU A 181 6.09 -1.11 -31.04
C GLU A 181 6.04 -0.91 -29.51
N GLU A 182 4.85 -0.64 -28.96
CA GLU A 182 4.59 -0.61 -27.52
C GLU A 182 5.05 -1.95 -26.90
N GLU A 183 6.30 -2.04 -26.49
CA GLU A 183 6.85 -3.27 -25.92
C GLU A 183 6.29 -3.38 -24.49
N ASP A 184 5.19 -4.13 -24.36
CA ASP A 184 4.62 -4.45 -23.07
C ASP A 184 5.65 -5.26 -22.28
N THR A 185 6.34 -4.60 -21.35
CA THR A 185 7.28 -5.27 -20.44
C THR A 185 6.57 -6.22 -19.47
N VAL A 186 5.23 -6.29 -19.46
CA VAL A 186 4.51 -7.46 -18.95
C VAL A 186 4.85 -8.64 -19.86
N ARG A 187 5.70 -9.56 -19.39
CA ARG A 187 5.69 -10.91 -19.97
C ARG A 187 4.26 -11.41 -19.82
N ASP A 188 3.61 -11.73 -20.93
CA ASP A 188 2.27 -12.31 -20.93
C ASP A 188 2.24 -13.45 -19.91
N ASP A 189 1.25 -13.47 -19.02
CA ASP A 189 1.15 -14.46 -17.94
C ASP A 189 1.24 -15.88 -18.51
N SER A 190 0.70 -16.12 -19.72
CA SER A 190 0.81 -17.40 -20.42
C SER A 190 2.26 -17.75 -20.80
N VAL A 191 3.04 -16.77 -21.23
CA VAL A 191 4.47 -16.92 -21.55
C VAL A 191 5.28 -17.17 -20.28
N ALA A 192 5.04 -16.39 -19.21
CA ALA A 192 5.72 -16.57 -17.93
C ALA A 192 5.41 -17.94 -17.30
N LEU A 193 4.16 -18.39 -17.38
CA LEU A 193 3.75 -19.72 -16.93
C LEU A 193 4.40 -20.82 -17.77
N ALA A 194 4.50 -20.65 -19.09
CA ALA A 194 5.16 -21.60 -19.97
C ALA A 194 6.67 -21.70 -19.67
N GLU A 195 7.36 -20.57 -19.46
CA GLU A 195 8.77 -20.54 -19.05
C GLU A 195 8.98 -21.21 -17.68
N TYR A 196 8.09 -20.94 -16.72
CA TYR A 196 8.14 -21.56 -15.39
C TYR A 196 7.91 -23.07 -15.47
N ALA A 197 6.90 -23.51 -16.24
CA ALA A 197 6.64 -24.93 -16.49
C ALA A 197 7.83 -25.62 -17.17
N ASN A 198 8.46 -24.97 -18.14
CA ASN A 198 9.65 -25.48 -18.80
C ASN A 198 10.85 -25.56 -17.84
N SER A 199 11.01 -24.57 -16.97
CA SER A 199 12.05 -24.58 -15.92
C SER A 199 11.84 -25.73 -14.93
N LEU A 200 10.59 -26.00 -14.54
CA LEU A 200 10.24 -27.15 -13.69
C LEU A 200 10.53 -28.49 -14.40
N LEU A 201 10.20 -28.61 -15.69
CA LEU A 201 10.52 -29.80 -16.49
C LEU A 201 12.02 -30.04 -16.61
N GLN A 202 12.81 -29.00 -16.87
CA GLN A 202 14.26 -29.09 -16.93
C GLN A 202 14.85 -29.52 -15.58
N ALA A 203 14.37 -28.94 -14.47
CA ALA A 203 14.78 -29.35 -13.14
C ALA A 203 14.43 -30.82 -12.86
N ARG A 204 13.24 -31.28 -13.25
CA ARG A 204 12.81 -32.67 -13.10
C ARG A 204 13.70 -33.62 -13.91
N HIS A 205 13.93 -33.33 -15.19
CA HIS A 205 14.81 -34.14 -16.03
C HIS A 205 16.25 -34.19 -15.52
N TYR A 206 16.76 -33.08 -14.98
CA TYR A 206 18.07 -33.06 -14.35
C TYR A 206 18.13 -33.99 -13.13
N LEU A 207 17.11 -33.95 -12.26
CA LEU A 207 17.03 -34.83 -11.09
C LEU A 207 16.88 -36.31 -11.49
N GLU A 208 16.05 -36.61 -12.50
CA GLU A 208 15.93 -37.95 -13.10
C GLU A 208 17.28 -38.46 -13.63
N SER A 209 18.06 -37.59 -14.28
CA SER A 209 19.39 -37.94 -14.79
C SER A 209 20.40 -38.29 -13.67
N LEU A 210 20.17 -37.79 -12.46
CA LEU A 210 20.94 -38.12 -11.26
C LEU A 210 20.37 -39.33 -10.50
N GLY A 211 19.32 -39.97 -11.02
CA GLY A 211 18.64 -41.11 -10.39
C GLY A 211 17.74 -40.73 -9.22
N VAL A 212 17.36 -39.46 -9.10
CA VAL A 212 16.48 -38.96 -8.03
C VAL A 212 15.04 -38.95 -8.54
N ASP A 213 14.18 -39.76 -7.91
CA ASP A 213 12.73 -39.70 -8.11
C ASP A 213 12.13 -38.59 -7.24
N LEU A 214 11.80 -37.47 -7.88
CA LEU A 214 11.24 -36.30 -7.21
C LEU A 214 9.85 -36.59 -6.60
N ASP A 215 9.03 -37.44 -7.22
CA ASP A 215 7.71 -37.77 -6.69
C ASP A 215 7.84 -38.60 -5.41
N ALA A 216 8.80 -39.53 -5.38
CA ALA A 216 9.14 -40.30 -4.19
C ALA A 216 9.66 -39.40 -3.05
N VAL A 217 10.49 -38.39 -3.36
CA VAL A 217 10.98 -37.41 -2.38
C VAL A 217 9.84 -36.55 -1.81
N ILE A 218 8.92 -36.09 -2.66
CA ILE A 218 7.77 -35.28 -2.24
C ILE A 218 6.79 -36.11 -1.41
N ALA A 219 6.58 -37.37 -1.78
CA ALA A 219 5.68 -38.28 -1.08
C ALA A 219 6.27 -38.86 0.21
N ALA A 220 7.58 -38.76 0.41
CA ALA A 220 8.24 -39.23 1.62
C ALA A 220 7.69 -38.50 2.85
N LYS A 221 7.23 -39.29 3.83
CA LYS A 221 6.82 -38.80 5.15
C LYS A 221 7.69 -39.46 6.21
N GLY A 222 8.21 -38.66 7.14
CA GLY A 222 8.98 -39.15 8.29
C GLY A 222 10.49 -39.04 8.13
N PHE A 223 10.98 -37.81 8.02
CA PHE A 223 12.34 -37.46 8.44
C PHE A 223 12.29 -37.02 9.90
#